data_AF-A0A0D8X6D1-F1
#
_entry.id   AF-A0A0D8X6D1-F1
#
_cell.length_a   1.000
_cell.length_b   1.000
_cell.length_c   1.000
_cell.angle_alpha   90.00
_cell.angle_beta   90.00
_cell.angle_gamma   90.00
#
_symmetry.space_group_name_H-M   'P 1'
#
loop_
_entity.id
_entity.type
_entity.pdbx_description
1 polymer ?
#
loop_
_entity_poly.entity_id
_entity_poly.type
_entity_poly.pdbx_seq_one_letter_code
_entity_poly.pdbx_strand_id
1 'polypeptide(L)'
;MSWKLSILCTLTAIYLFGRCPSSTARELVFVQAIWRHGDRAPTSLPYPKDPYDEIVWPRGFKQLTNEGIRQMHELGTYFRRRYGEFISSHYDSNQVFLQLLHYCHEHFHPFCKCSSMKLSSEAI
;
A
#
# COMPACT_ATOMS: atom_id res chain seq x y z
N MET A 1 22.47 56.33 22.67
CA MET A 1 21.35 55.41 22.96
C MET A 1 20.47 55.08 21.74
N SER A 2 20.74 55.62 20.53
CA SER A 2 19.85 55.49 19.37
C SER A 2 20.05 54.20 18.54
N TRP A 3 21.27 53.68 18.43
CA TRP A 3 21.59 52.52 17.57
C TRP A 3 20.95 51.20 18.03
N LYS A 4 20.64 51.06 19.32
CA LYS A 4 19.99 49.86 19.88
C LYS A 4 18.56 49.66 19.36
N LEU A 5 17.81 50.75 19.14
CA LEU A 5 16.47 50.68 18.55
C LEU A 5 16.54 50.32 17.07
N SER A 6 17.51 50.87 16.33
CA SER A 6 17.68 50.55 14.91
C SER A 6 18.05 49.08 14.71
N ILE A 7 18.94 48.52 15.54
CA ILE A 7 19.27 47.08 15.48
C ILE A 7 18.04 46.23 15.80
N LEU A 8 17.29 46.58 16.85
CA LEU A 8 16.09 45.83 17.22
C LEU A 8 15.05 45.85 16.10
N CYS A 9 14.83 46.99 15.44
CA CYS A 9 13.93 47.10 14.28
C CYS A 9 14.42 46.30 13.07
N THR A 10 15.73 46.24 12.81
CA THR A 10 16.26 45.43 11.71
C THR A 10 16.13 43.93 11.99
N LEU A 11 16.34 43.50 13.23
CA LEU A 11 16.21 42.09 13.63
C LEU A 11 14.74 41.64 13.60
N THR A 12 13.81 42.48 14.03
CA THR A 12 12.38 42.19 13.93
C THR A 12 11.92 42.18 12.47
N ALA A 13 12.41 43.09 11.63
CA ALA A 13 12.12 43.07 10.20
C ALA A 13 12.65 41.79 9.54
N ILE A 14 13.89 41.36 9.82
CA ILE A 14 14.45 40.10 9.29
C ILE A 14 13.66 38.88 9.78
N TYR A 15 13.21 38.86 11.05
CA TYR A 15 12.37 37.79 11.58
C TYR A 15 10.98 37.72 10.92
N LEU A 16 10.40 38.89 10.57
CA LEU A 16 9.10 38.98 9.89
C LEU A 16 9.19 38.67 8.39
N PHE A 17 10.26 39.09 7.71
CA PHE A 17 10.47 38.85 6.26
C PHE A 17 11.16 37.51 5.95
N GLY A 18 11.83 36.88 6.92
CA GLY A 18 12.52 35.59 6.77
C GLY A 18 11.60 34.37 6.85
N ARG A 19 10.33 34.54 7.23
CA ARG A 19 9.30 33.49 7.10
C ARG A 19 8.76 33.48 5.68
N CYS A 20 9.55 32.97 4.74
CA CYS A 20 8.98 32.41 3.53
C CYS A 20 8.41 31.04 3.92
N PRO A 21 7.09 30.80 3.89
CA PRO A 21 6.56 29.46 3.97
C PRO A 21 6.96 28.72 2.69
N SER A 22 8.18 28.17 2.68
CA SER A 22 8.66 27.27 1.64
C SER A 22 8.10 25.88 1.90
N SER A 23 6.78 25.75 1.76
CA SER A 23 6.15 24.51 1.37
C SER A 23 4.87 24.88 0.63
N THR A 24 4.90 24.78 -0.69
CA THR A 24 3.65 24.63 -1.42
C THR A 24 3.02 23.34 -0.88
N ALA A 25 1.92 23.47 -0.14
CA ALA A 25 1.19 22.33 0.38
C ALA A 25 0.81 21.44 -0.80
N ARG A 26 1.46 20.28 -0.93
CA ARG A 26 1.16 19.30 -1.96
C ARG A 26 0.06 18.40 -1.42
N GLU A 27 -1.10 18.50 -2.03
CA GLU A 27 -2.26 17.67 -1.70
C GLU A 27 -2.29 16.41 -2.58
N LEU A 28 -2.54 15.26 -1.96
CA LEU A 28 -2.75 14.01 -2.68
C LEU A 28 -4.21 13.95 -3.14
N VAL A 29 -4.42 13.84 -4.45
CA VAL A 29 -5.78 13.81 -5.06
C VAL A 29 -6.21 12.40 -5.46
N PHE A 30 -5.28 11.57 -5.92
CA PHE A 30 -5.59 10.24 -6.44
C PHE A 30 -4.37 9.32 -6.40
N VAL A 31 -4.60 8.01 -6.22
CA VAL A 31 -3.56 6.97 -6.24
C VAL A 31 -4.00 5.83 -7.16
N GLN A 32 -3.19 5.55 -8.17
CA GLN A 32 -3.27 4.31 -8.94
C GLN A 32 -2.07 3.44 -8.57
N ALA A 33 -2.35 2.22 -8.11
CA ALA A 33 -1.34 1.20 -7.89
C ALA A 33 -1.64 -0.03 -8.74
N ILE A 34 -0.59 -0.65 -9.28
CA ILE A 34 -0.64 -1.90 -10.02
C ILE A 34 0.41 -2.80 -9.41
N TRP A 35 -0.01 -3.98 -8.95
CA TRP A 35 0.89 -4.96 -8.35
C TRP A 35 0.59 -6.35 -8.87
N ARG A 36 1.62 -7.19 -8.87
CA ARG A 36 1.47 -8.61 -9.13
C ARG A 36 0.87 -9.29 -7.90
N HIS A 37 0.24 -10.43 -8.13
CA HIS A 37 -0.08 -11.35 -7.05
C HIS A 37 1.15 -11.73 -6.20
N GLY A 38 0.93 -12.08 -4.93
CA GLY A 38 1.96 -12.70 -4.09
C GLY A 38 2.39 -14.07 -4.59
N ASP A 39 3.39 -14.67 -3.96
CA ASP A 39 3.95 -15.97 -4.33
C ASP A 39 2.90 -17.10 -4.55
N ARG A 40 3.14 -17.94 -5.56
CA ARG A 40 2.23 -19.00 -6.00
C ARG A 40 2.97 -20.27 -6.34
N ALA A 41 2.30 -21.40 -6.13
CA ALA A 41 2.71 -22.67 -6.69
C ALA A 41 2.78 -22.60 -8.23
N PRO A 42 3.64 -23.42 -8.88
CA PRO A 42 3.67 -23.60 -10.32
C PRO A 42 2.30 -23.88 -10.89
N THR A 43 2.11 -23.53 -12.16
CA THR A 43 0.81 -23.72 -12.84
C THR A 43 0.59 -25.18 -13.24
N SER A 44 1.66 -25.92 -13.46
CA SER A 44 1.71 -27.33 -13.82
C SER A 44 3.10 -27.86 -13.46
N LEU A 45 3.35 -29.15 -13.71
CA LEU A 45 4.71 -29.69 -13.67
C LEU A 45 5.64 -28.78 -14.49
N PRO A 46 6.72 -28.23 -13.89
CA PRO A 46 7.60 -27.29 -14.58
C PRO A 46 8.32 -27.93 -15.77
N TYR A 47 8.67 -29.21 -15.68
CA TYR A 47 9.29 -29.98 -16.75
C TYR A 47 8.97 -31.48 -16.61
N PRO A 48 9.00 -32.28 -17.70
CA PRO A 48 8.48 -33.67 -17.69
C PRO A 48 9.13 -34.66 -16.71
N LYS A 49 10.28 -34.32 -16.12
CA LYS A 49 11.04 -35.19 -15.20
C LYS A 49 11.20 -34.55 -13.82
N ASP A 50 10.34 -33.61 -13.46
CA ASP A 50 10.40 -32.98 -12.15
C ASP A 50 10.07 -34.02 -11.06
N PRO A 51 10.98 -34.27 -10.09
CA PRO A 51 10.69 -35.18 -8.98
C PRO A 51 9.63 -34.63 -8.02
N TYR A 52 9.28 -33.34 -8.12
CA TYR A 52 8.36 -32.66 -7.24
C TYR A 52 7.01 -32.41 -7.93
N ASP A 53 6.07 -33.32 -7.67
CA ASP A 53 4.69 -33.23 -8.15
C ASP A 53 3.81 -32.35 -7.23
N GLU A 54 2.52 -32.22 -7.53
CA GLU A 54 1.56 -31.36 -6.82
C GLU A 54 1.54 -31.57 -5.30
N ILE A 55 1.85 -32.78 -4.84
CA ILE A 55 1.87 -33.17 -3.42
C ILE A 55 2.78 -32.29 -2.57
N VAL A 56 3.87 -31.75 -3.14
CA VAL A 56 4.78 -30.86 -2.39
C VAL A 56 4.19 -29.49 -2.12
N TRP A 57 3.11 -29.13 -2.82
CA TRP A 57 2.40 -27.87 -2.67
C TRP A 57 1.19 -28.11 -1.77
N PRO A 58 1.18 -27.66 -0.51
CA PRO A 58 0.11 -27.99 0.45
C PRO A 58 -1.30 -27.55 0.02
N ARG A 59 -1.38 -26.65 -0.96
CA ARG A 59 -2.63 -26.10 -1.50
C ARG A 59 -2.87 -26.50 -2.95
N GLY A 60 -2.00 -27.32 -3.54
CA GLY A 60 -2.01 -27.67 -4.94
C GLY A 60 -1.40 -26.61 -5.85
N PHE A 61 -1.34 -26.94 -7.14
CA PHE A 61 -0.82 -26.07 -8.18
C PHE A 61 -1.71 -24.84 -8.40
N LYS A 62 -1.12 -23.78 -8.98
CA LYS A 62 -1.77 -22.49 -9.30
C LYS A 62 -2.26 -21.69 -8.09
N GLN A 63 -2.19 -22.23 -6.88
CA GLN A 63 -2.66 -21.57 -5.67
C GLN A 63 -1.61 -20.66 -5.05
N LEU A 64 -2.06 -19.67 -4.27
CA LEU A 64 -1.20 -18.80 -3.49
C LEU A 64 -0.53 -19.60 -2.38
N THR A 65 0.78 -19.45 -2.20
CA THR A 65 1.49 -20.07 -1.07
C THR A 65 1.15 -19.30 0.22
N ASN A 66 1.42 -19.88 1.39
CA ASN A 66 1.27 -19.16 2.66
C ASN A 66 2.15 -17.90 2.71
N GLU A 67 3.32 -17.98 2.08
CA GLU A 67 4.22 -16.85 1.91
C GLU A 67 3.60 -15.78 0.98
N GLY A 68 2.97 -16.18 -0.12
CA GLY A 68 2.25 -15.26 -0.99
C GLY A 68 1.08 -14.56 -0.30
N ILE A 69 0.38 -15.23 0.63
CA ILE A 69 -0.65 -14.61 1.47
C ILE A 69 -0.02 -13.55 2.38
N ARG A 70 1.08 -13.90 3.07
CA ARG A 70 1.80 -12.99 3.95
C ARG A 70 2.26 -11.74 3.22
N GLN A 71 2.84 -11.89 2.03
CA GLN A 71 3.26 -10.78 1.16
C GLN A 71 2.10 -9.84 0.81
N MET A 72 0.93 -10.39 0.48
CA MET A 72 -0.25 -9.58 0.16
C MET A 72 -0.77 -8.83 1.39
N HIS A 73 -0.74 -9.46 2.57
CA HIS A 73 -1.11 -8.82 3.82
C HIS A 73 -0.16 -7.67 4.20
N GLU A 74 1.15 -7.87 4.04
CA GLU A 74 2.16 -6.84 4.27
C GLU A 74 2.00 -5.67 3.30
N LEU A 75 1.70 -5.94 2.03
CA LEU A 75 1.40 -4.91 1.04
C LEU A 75 0.15 -4.09 1.43
N GLY A 76 -0.91 -4.74 1.89
CA GLY A 76 -2.10 -4.06 2.41
C GLY A 76 -1.79 -3.18 3.61
N THR A 77 -0.96 -3.69 4.54
CA THR A 77 -0.48 -2.95 5.72
C THR A 77 0.34 -1.73 5.31
N TYR A 78 1.21 -1.85 4.30
CA TYR A 78 1.97 -0.74 3.74
C TYR A 78 1.05 0.35 3.17
N PHE A 79 0.03 -0.03 2.38
CA PHE A 79 -0.92 0.95 1.84
C PHE A 79 -1.70 1.65 2.94
N ARG A 80 -2.15 0.92 3.98
CA ARG A 80 -2.85 1.51 5.13
C ARG A 80 -1.97 2.52 5.87
N ARG A 81 -0.69 2.21 6.08
CA ARG A 81 0.26 3.14 6.74
C ARG A 81 0.58 4.35 5.88
N ARG A 82 0.71 4.18 4.56
CA ARG A 82 1.09 5.24 3.63
C ARG A 82 -0.05 6.20 3.30
N TYR A 83 -1.26 5.67 3.18
CA TYR A 83 -2.42 6.42 2.70
C TYR A 83 -3.53 6.54 3.76
N GLY A 84 -3.29 6.18 5.01
CA GLY A 84 -4.31 6.17 6.07
C GLY A 84 -4.93 7.53 6.40
N GLU A 85 -4.25 8.63 6.04
CA GLU A 85 -4.82 10.00 6.12
C GLU A 85 -5.64 10.37 4.87
N PHE A 86 -5.42 9.67 3.74
CA PHE A 86 -6.09 9.89 2.46
C PHE A 86 -7.35 9.02 2.30
N ILE A 87 -7.39 7.83 2.91
CA ILE A 87 -8.55 6.91 2.89
C ILE A 87 -9.20 6.81 4.27
N SER A 88 -10.53 6.64 4.33
CA SER A 88 -11.27 6.50 5.60
C SER A 88 -10.76 5.36 6.47
N SER A 89 -11.06 5.41 7.78
CA SER A 89 -10.73 4.33 8.72
C SER A 89 -11.38 3.00 8.36
N HIS A 90 -12.62 3.06 7.89
CA HIS A 90 -13.39 1.92 7.43
C HIS A 90 -13.36 1.84 5.90
N TYR A 91 -13.52 0.64 5.37
CA TYR A 91 -13.62 0.43 3.93
C TYR A 91 -14.86 1.13 3.35
N ASP A 92 -14.66 1.97 2.34
CA ASP A 92 -15.70 2.62 1.54
C ASP A 92 -15.50 2.28 0.06
N SER A 93 -16.50 1.63 -0.55
CA SER A 93 -16.47 1.25 -1.96
C SER A 93 -16.46 2.44 -2.93
N ASN A 94 -16.82 3.64 -2.47
CA ASN A 94 -16.75 4.87 -3.26
C ASN A 94 -15.34 5.47 -3.29
N GLN A 95 -14.48 5.14 -2.32
CA GLN A 95 -13.11 5.65 -2.22
C GLN A 95 -12.08 4.67 -2.78
N VAL A 96 -12.32 3.37 -2.63
CA VAL A 96 -11.35 2.33 -3.00
C VAL A 96 -11.97 1.42 -4.06
N PHE A 97 -11.39 1.47 -5.26
CA PHE A 97 -11.74 0.57 -6.36
C PHE A 97 -10.63 -0.47 -6.58
N LEU A 98 -11.02 -1.74 -6.68
CA LEU A 98 -10.11 -2.86 -6.92
C LEU A 98 -10.54 -3.62 -8.18
N GLN A 99 -9.65 -3.68 -9.17
CA GLN A 99 -9.86 -4.45 -10.39
C GLN A 99 -8.80 -5.52 -10.54
N LEU A 100 -9.26 -6.76 -10.77
CA LEU A 100 -8.40 -7.90 -11.04
C LEU A 100 -8.40 -8.18 -12.55
N LEU A 101 -7.21 -8.21 -13.15
CA LEU A 101 -7.04 -8.79 -14.48
C LEU A 101 -7.29 -10.31 -14.36
N HIS A 102 -8.28 -10.79 -15.10
CA HIS A 102 -8.83 -12.15 -15.09
C HIS A 102 -7.75 -13.24 -15.13
N TYR A 103 -7.61 -14.01 -14.04
CA TYR A 103 -7.23 -15.44 -14.03
C TYR A 103 -7.43 -15.98 -12.59
N CYS A 104 -8.69 -16.17 -12.18
CA CYS A 104 -9.00 -16.98 -10.99
C CYS A 104 -9.62 -18.28 -11.48
N HIS A 105 -8.84 -19.36 -11.49
CA HIS A 105 -9.38 -20.71 -11.63
C HIS A 105 -10.02 -21.11 -10.29
N GLU A 106 -11.34 -20.94 -10.24
CA GLU A 106 -12.39 -21.63 -9.47
C GLU A 106 -12.36 -21.84 -7.95
N HIS A 107 -11.26 -21.82 -7.18
CA HIS A 107 -11.39 -22.18 -5.75
C HIS A 107 -10.60 -21.35 -4.73
N PHE A 108 -9.96 -20.25 -5.14
CA PHE A 108 -9.38 -19.31 -4.17
C PHE A 108 -10.26 -18.09 -3.98
N HIS A 109 -10.81 -17.99 -2.77
CA HIS A 109 -11.77 -16.97 -2.37
C HIS A 109 -11.35 -15.56 -2.83
N PRO A 110 -12.29 -14.76 -3.40
CA PRO A 110 -12.10 -13.32 -3.58
C PRO A 110 -11.73 -12.60 -2.28
N PHE A 111 -11.95 -13.27 -1.13
CA PHE A 111 -11.47 -12.87 0.19
C PHE A 111 -9.96 -12.62 0.19
N CYS A 112 -9.06 -13.51 -0.24
CA CYS A 112 -7.63 -13.30 0.08
C CYS A 112 -7.01 -12.01 -0.54
N LYS A 113 -7.46 -11.61 -1.75
CA LYS A 113 -7.01 -10.38 -2.42
C LYS A 113 -7.74 -9.12 -1.91
N CYS A 114 -9.05 -9.20 -1.69
CA CYS A 114 -9.83 -8.07 -1.19
C CYS A 114 -9.59 -7.83 0.32
N SER A 115 -9.30 -8.91 1.05
CA SER A 115 -8.95 -8.93 2.46
C SER A 115 -7.65 -8.19 2.75
N SER A 116 -6.69 -8.05 1.85
CA SER A 116 -5.47 -7.28 2.21
C SER A 116 -5.77 -5.79 2.47
N MET A 117 -6.74 -5.20 1.76
CA MET A 117 -7.23 -3.86 2.04
C MET A 117 -8.39 -3.84 3.05
N LYS A 118 -9.34 -4.79 2.97
CA LYS A 118 -10.47 -4.91 3.93
C LYS A 118 -10.04 -5.32 5.35
N LEU A 119 -9.10 -6.25 5.51
CA LEU A 119 -8.54 -6.63 6.82
C LEU A 119 -7.83 -5.45 7.48
N SER A 120 -7.22 -4.54 6.71
CA SER A 120 -6.59 -3.36 7.32
C SER A 120 -7.60 -2.40 7.98
N SER A 121 -8.87 -2.44 7.56
CA SER A 121 -9.97 -1.67 8.16
C SER A 121 -10.78 -2.44 9.22
N GLU A 122 -10.67 -3.77 9.26
CA GLU A 122 -11.40 -4.66 10.17
C GLU A 122 -10.52 -5.27 11.28
N ALA A 123 -9.22 -4.95 11.30
CA ALA A 123 -8.26 -5.48 12.29
C ALA A 123 -8.21 -4.69 13.62
N ILE A 124 -9.32 -4.09 14.04
CA ILE A 124 -9.55 -3.57 15.41
C ILE A 124 -10.84 -4.16 15.94
#